data_AF-A0A418IJJ6-F1
#
_entry.id   AF-A0A418IJJ6-F1
#
_cell.length_a   1.000
_cell.length_b   1.000
_cell.length_c   1.000
_cell.angle_alpha   90.00
_cell.angle_beta   90.00
_cell.angle_gamma   90.00
#
_symmetry.space_group_name_H-M   'P 1'
#
loop_
_entity.id
_entity.type
_entity.pdbx_description
1 polymer ?
#
loop_
_entity_poly.entity_id
_entity_poly.type
_entity_poly.pdbx_seq_one_letter_code
_entity_poly.pdbx_strand_id
1 'polypeptide(L)'
;NNVPNGTEGKDELQSRLDQIGSVTSPEVNDQDSNGVLDTEQLTEAQQAIEALEQAKQSADNKLSEVTSDGLINPKEKAELDKLVEVLETAKTNATEKLNNVPNGTAGKDALQSRLEQ
;
A
#
# COMPACT_ATOMS: atom_id res chain seq x y z
N ASN A 1 12.41 -10.90 -51.54
CA ASN A 1 13.74 -11.40 -51.95
C ASN A 1 14.24 -12.37 -50.90
N ASN A 2 14.38 -13.65 -51.25
CA ASN A 2 15.00 -14.65 -50.39
C ASN A 2 16.41 -14.94 -50.92
N VAL A 3 17.39 -15.10 -50.03
CA VAL A 3 18.78 -15.38 -50.42
C VAL A 3 18.85 -16.84 -50.91
N PRO A 4 19.46 -17.14 -52.08
CA PRO A 4 19.56 -18.51 -52.59
C PRO A 4 20.13 -19.49 -51.58
N ASN A 5 19.68 -20.75 -51.64
CA ASN A 5 20.27 -21.80 -50.81
C ASN A 5 21.70 -22.11 -51.30
N GLY A 6 22.65 -22.19 -50.38
CA GLY A 6 24.07 -22.39 -50.69
C GLY A 6 24.91 -21.09 -50.82
N THR A 7 24.35 -19.92 -50.50
CA THR A 7 25.17 -18.72 -50.31
C THR A 7 26.07 -18.88 -49.08
N GLU A 8 27.38 -18.78 -49.28
CA GLU A 8 28.38 -18.88 -48.21
C GLU A 8 28.04 -17.88 -47.08
N GLY A 9 28.09 -18.35 -45.82
CA GLY A 9 27.73 -17.57 -44.64
C GLY A 9 26.23 -17.50 -44.30
N LYS A 10 25.32 -17.98 -45.15
CA LYS A 10 23.88 -17.99 -44.87
C LYS A 10 23.51 -18.84 -43.64
N ASP A 11 24.05 -20.05 -43.56
CA ASP A 11 23.75 -20.98 -42.46
C ASP A 11 24.30 -20.47 -41.12
N GLU A 12 25.46 -19.82 -41.14
CA GLU A 12 26.05 -19.18 -39.97
C GLU A 12 25.20 -17.99 -39.50
N LEU A 13 24.70 -17.16 -40.43
CA LEU A 13 23.81 -16.05 -40.11
C LEU A 13 22.45 -16.54 -39.59
N GLN A 14 21.90 -17.61 -40.16
CA GLN A 14 20.66 -18.22 -39.68
C GLN A 14 20.85 -18.78 -38.27
N SER A 15 21.97 -19.48 -38.01
CA SER A 15 22.28 -19.96 -36.66
C SER A 15 22.44 -18.82 -35.65
N ARG A 16 23.04 -17.68 -36.04
CA ARG A 16 23.15 -16.50 -35.17
C ARG A 16 21.80 -15.86 -34.91
N LEU A 17 20.92 -15.82 -35.91
CA LEU A 17 19.56 -15.32 -35.77
C LEU A 17 18.71 -16.22 -34.86
N ASP A 18 18.82 -17.54 -35.05
CA ASP A 18 18.12 -18.53 -34.23
C ASP A 18 18.60 -18.53 -32.76
N GLN A 19 19.83 -18.05 -32.53
CA GLN A 19 20.40 -17.82 -31.19
C GLN A 19 19.94 -16.50 -30.54
N ILE A 20 19.32 -15.58 -31.29
CA ILE A 20 18.73 -14.37 -30.70
C ILE A 20 17.43 -14.76 -30.01
N GLY A 21 17.50 -14.92 -28.70
CA GLY A 21 16.33 -15.17 -27.86
C GLY A 21 15.37 -13.98 -27.82
N SER A 22 14.13 -14.25 -27.41
CA SER A 22 13.14 -13.21 -27.13
C SER A 22 13.45 -12.52 -25.79
N VAL A 23 13.05 -11.25 -25.67
CA VAL A 23 13.10 -10.50 -24.42
C VAL A 23 11.67 -10.17 -23.96
N THR A 24 11.43 -10.27 -22.66
CA THR A 24 10.19 -9.82 -22.02
C THR A 24 10.45 -8.53 -21.26
N SER A 25 9.58 -7.54 -21.44
CA SER A 25 9.64 -6.30 -20.67
C SER A 25 9.29 -6.55 -19.19
N PRO A 26 9.93 -5.85 -18.24
CA PRO A 26 9.52 -5.88 -16.84
C PRO A 26 8.17 -5.18 -16.64
N GLU A 27 7.50 -5.51 -15.54
CA GLU A 27 6.32 -4.77 -15.06
C GLU A 27 6.76 -3.46 -14.37
N VAL A 28 5.87 -2.46 -14.39
CA VAL A 28 6.09 -1.18 -13.70
C VAL A 28 5.71 -1.34 -12.22
N ASN A 29 6.66 -1.14 -11.33
CA ASN A 29 6.51 -1.33 -9.87
C ASN A 29 6.70 -0.05 -9.04
N ASP A 30 6.91 1.09 -9.70
CA ASP A 30 7.01 2.45 -9.16
C ASP A 30 6.22 3.37 -10.10
N GLN A 31 4.91 3.48 -9.88
CA GLN A 31 3.99 4.13 -10.81
C GLN A 31 4.11 5.66 -10.80
N ASP A 32 4.49 6.24 -9.66
CA ASP A 32 4.62 7.68 -9.47
C ASP A 32 6.08 8.18 -9.59
N SER A 33 7.03 7.28 -9.87
CA SER A 33 8.46 7.57 -10.06
C SER A 33 9.11 8.20 -8.83
N ASN A 34 8.67 7.79 -7.64
CA ASN A 34 9.18 8.31 -6.38
C ASN A 34 10.40 7.51 -5.85
N GLY A 35 10.76 6.40 -6.51
CA GLY A 35 11.89 5.54 -6.15
C GLY A 35 11.59 4.54 -5.03
N VAL A 36 10.32 4.37 -4.65
CA VAL A 36 9.82 3.40 -3.67
C VAL A 36 8.92 2.39 -4.38
N LEU A 37 8.93 1.14 -3.94
CA LEU A 37 8.01 0.14 -4.50
C LEU A 37 6.57 0.47 -4.11
N ASP A 38 5.66 0.49 -5.08
CA ASP A 38 4.21 0.64 -4.84
C ASP A 38 3.70 -0.33 -3.75
N THR A 39 4.23 -1.56 -3.75
CA THR A 39 3.88 -2.60 -2.78
C THR A 39 4.38 -2.33 -1.36
N GLU A 40 5.50 -1.62 -1.22
CA GLU A 40 6.03 -1.17 0.06
C GLU A 40 5.15 -0.05 0.62
N GLN A 41 4.82 0.94 -0.21
CA GLN A 41 3.91 2.02 0.17
C GLN A 41 2.52 1.48 0.57
N LEU A 42 2.00 0.49 -0.15
CA LEU A 42 0.76 -0.20 0.19
C LEU A 42 0.85 -0.90 1.56
N THR A 43 1.98 -1.55 1.85
CA THR A 43 2.22 -2.22 3.14
C THR A 43 2.29 -1.21 4.29
N GLU A 44 2.94 -0.07 4.09
CA GLU A 44 2.97 1.01 5.09
C GLU A 44 1.58 1.57 5.36
N ALA A 45 0.77 1.78 4.33
CA ALA A 45 -0.63 2.22 4.48
C ALA A 45 -1.47 1.18 5.23
N GLN A 46 -1.30 -0.11 4.94
CA GLN A 46 -1.96 -1.22 5.64
C GLN A 46 -1.62 -1.21 7.14
N GLN A 47 -0.35 -1.07 7.50
CA GLN A 47 0.09 -0.99 8.90
C GLN A 47 -0.45 0.25 9.62
N ALA A 48 -0.48 1.40 8.95
CA ALA A 48 -1.03 2.62 9.53
C ALA A 48 -2.55 2.51 9.78
N ILE A 49 -3.29 1.85 8.88
CA ILE A 49 -4.72 1.57 9.07
C ILE A 49 -4.94 0.58 10.22
N GLU A 50 -4.12 -0.46 10.36
CA GLU A 50 -4.21 -1.37 11.52
C GLU A 50 -3.97 -0.63 12.84
N ALA A 51 -2.99 0.28 12.89
CA ALA A 51 -2.74 1.11 14.06
C ALA A 51 -3.92 2.03 14.38
N LEU A 52 -4.56 2.61 13.37
CA LEU A 52 -5.80 3.38 13.49
C LEU A 52 -6.93 2.53 14.08
N GLU A 53 -7.15 1.33 13.56
CA GLU A 53 -8.17 0.40 14.06
C GLU A 53 -7.95 0.03 15.54
N GLN A 54 -6.69 -0.21 15.94
CA GLN A 54 -6.35 -0.47 17.34
C GLN A 54 -6.57 0.74 18.26
N ALA A 55 -6.23 1.94 17.79
CA ALA A 55 -6.49 3.18 18.53
C ALA A 55 -8.00 3.39 18.70
N LYS A 56 -8.79 3.12 17.66
CA LYS A 56 -10.26 3.21 17.71
C LYS A 56 -10.82 2.23 18.73
N GLN A 57 -10.40 0.97 18.67
CA GLN A 57 -10.85 -0.06 19.63
C GLN A 57 -10.52 0.33 21.08
N SER A 58 -9.35 0.93 21.31
CA SER A 58 -8.94 1.38 22.65
C SER A 58 -9.81 2.53 23.14
N ALA A 59 -10.10 3.51 22.28
CA ALA A 59 -10.99 4.63 22.60
C ALA A 59 -12.43 4.14 22.87
N ASP A 60 -12.97 3.25 22.04
CA ASP A 60 -14.30 2.67 22.20
C ASP A 60 -14.42 1.87 23.51
N ASN A 61 -13.42 1.05 23.82
CA ASN A 61 -13.37 0.30 25.08
C ASN A 61 -13.37 1.24 26.28
N LYS A 62 -12.52 2.28 26.25
CA LYS A 62 -12.47 3.24 27.37
C LYS A 62 -13.77 4.01 27.49
N LEU A 63 -14.38 4.41 26.37
CA LEU A 63 -15.69 5.07 26.37
C LEU A 63 -16.75 4.18 27.03
N SER A 64 -16.80 2.89 26.69
CA SER A 64 -17.73 1.95 27.32
C SER A 64 -17.46 1.76 28.81
N GLU A 65 -16.19 1.72 29.23
CA GLU A 65 -15.81 1.60 30.64
C GLU A 65 -16.28 2.82 31.44
N VAL A 66 -15.93 4.03 30.98
CA VAL A 66 -16.21 5.26 31.73
C VAL A 66 -17.69 5.61 31.74
N THR A 67 -18.47 5.14 30.76
CA THR A 67 -19.93 5.40 30.71
C THR A 67 -20.77 4.34 31.43
N SER A 68 -20.14 3.27 31.94
CA SER A 68 -20.88 2.10 32.45
C SER A 68 -21.73 2.37 33.69
N ASP A 69 -21.35 3.32 34.55
CA ASP A 69 -22.08 3.67 35.77
C ASP A 69 -22.90 4.97 35.63
N GLY A 70 -22.83 5.62 34.46
CA GLY A 70 -23.48 6.89 34.17
C GLY A 70 -22.85 8.11 34.82
N LEU A 71 -21.67 8.00 35.44
CA LEU A 71 -20.96 9.09 36.10
C LEU A 71 -19.55 9.26 35.50
N ILE A 72 -19.29 10.40 34.87
CA ILE A 72 -17.95 10.73 34.33
C ILE A 72 -17.26 11.73 35.24
N ASN A 73 -16.09 11.36 35.76
CA ASN A 73 -15.24 12.26 36.52
C ASN A 73 -14.12 12.89 35.65
N PRO A 74 -13.43 13.95 36.12
CA PRO A 74 -12.41 14.63 35.33
C PRO A 74 -11.22 13.75 34.92
N LYS A 75 -10.88 12.74 35.71
CA LYS A 75 -9.76 11.84 35.42
C LYS A 75 -10.11 10.89 34.27
N GLU A 76 -11.30 10.29 34.31
CA GLU A 76 -11.84 9.43 33.24
C GLU A 76 -11.93 10.18 31.91
N LYS A 77 -12.47 11.42 31.96
CA LYS A 77 -12.51 12.28 30.78
C LYS A 77 -11.11 12.53 30.22
N ALA A 78 -10.14 12.86 31.07
CA ALA A 78 -8.77 13.13 30.63
C ALA A 78 -8.08 11.89 30.04
N GLU A 79 -8.39 10.68 30.52
CA GLU A 79 -7.91 9.43 29.93
C GLU A 79 -8.53 9.17 28.56
N LEU A 80 -9.84 9.37 28.41
CA LEU A 80 -10.53 9.25 27.12
C LEU A 80 -10.04 10.30 26.10
N ASP A 81 -9.88 11.56 26.51
CA ASP A 81 -9.39 12.64 25.65
C ASP A 81 -8.01 12.29 25.04
N LYS A 82 -7.11 11.68 25.83
CA LYS A 82 -5.80 11.21 25.32
C LYS A 82 -5.92 10.11 24.28
N LEU A 83 -6.84 9.16 24.46
CA LEU A 83 -7.08 8.10 23.48
C LEU A 83 -7.68 8.66 22.19
N VAL A 84 -8.54 9.67 22.29
CA VAL A 84 -9.06 10.39 21.12
C VAL A 84 -7.94 11.12 20.38
N GLU A 85 -7.02 11.78 21.08
CA GLU A 85 -5.85 12.42 20.45
C GLU A 85 -4.95 11.41 19.71
N VAL A 86 -4.72 10.24 20.31
CA VAL A 86 -3.98 9.13 19.67
C VAL A 86 -4.73 8.63 18.44
N LEU A 87 -6.05 8.48 18.52
CA LEU A 87 -6.91 8.08 17.41
C LEU A 87 -6.83 9.07 16.23
N GLU A 88 -6.94 10.37 16.48
CA GLU A 88 -6.85 11.40 15.44
C GLU A 88 -5.45 11.46 14.81
N THR A 89 -4.41 11.25 15.61
CA THR A 89 -3.02 11.15 15.11
C THR A 89 -2.86 9.93 14.21
N ALA A 90 -3.38 8.77 14.63
CA ALA A 90 -3.34 7.55 13.83
C ALA A 90 -4.15 7.70 12.53
N LYS A 91 -5.28 8.39 12.57
CA LYS A 91 -6.12 8.66 11.39
C LYS A 91 -5.40 9.52 10.37
N THR A 92 -4.73 10.57 10.84
CA THR A 92 -3.92 11.46 9.98
C THR A 92 -2.78 10.68 9.34
N ASN A 93 -2.03 9.89 10.12
CA ASN A 93 -0.94 9.06 9.61
C ASN A 93 -1.44 8.02 8.58
N ALA A 94 -2.54 7.31 8.86
CA ALA A 94 -3.14 6.36 7.93
C ALA A 94 -3.57 7.03 6.62
N THR A 95 -4.17 8.21 6.71
CA THR A 95 -4.57 9.00 5.53
C THR A 95 -3.36 9.44 4.71
N GLU A 96 -2.30 9.93 5.36
CA GLU A 96 -1.06 10.34 4.70
C GLU A 96 -0.39 9.16 3.98
N LYS A 97 -0.22 8.03 4.68
CA LYS A 97 0.36 6.82 4.09
C LYS A 97 -0.45 6.29 2.92
N LEU A 98 -1.79 6.26 3.03
CA LEU A 98 -2.66 5.84 1.94
C LEU A 98 -2.60 6.78 0.74
N ASN A 99 -2.50 8.10 0.97
CA ASN A 99 -2.35 9.08 -0.10
C ASN A 99 -1.03 8.95 -0.85
N ASN A 100 0.02 8.47 -0.19
CA ASN A 100 1.30 8.20 -0.83
C ASN A 100 1.25 6.96 -1.71
N VAL A 101 0.34 6.01 -1.49
CA VAL A 101 0.18 4.85 -2.39
C VAL A 101 -0.27 5.34 -3.76
N PRO A 102 0.39 4.96 -4.87
CA PRO A 102 -0.02 5.39 -6.20
C PRO A 102 -1.45 4.94 -6.58
N ASN A 103 -2.10 5.72 -7.43
CA ASN A 103 -3.42 5.35 -7.94
C ASN A 103 -3.29 4.14 -8.88
N GLY A 104 -4.19 3.16 -8.73
CA GLY A 104 -4.14 1.92 -9.51
C GLY A 104 -3.27 0.82 -8.91
N THR A 105 -2.54 1.09 -7.81
CA THR A 105 -1.90 0.03 -7.02
C THR A 105 -2.99 -0.91 -6.49
N ALA A 106 -2.90 -2.19 -6.85
CA ALA A 106 -3.88 -3.20 -6.43
C ALA A 106 -3.97 -3.25 -4.90
N GLY A 107 -5.20 -3.19 -4.37
CA GLY A 107 -5.47 -3.19 -2.92
C GLY A 107 -5.67 -1.80 -2.30
N LYS A 108 -5.27 -0.71 -2.96
CA LYS A 108 -5.46 0.66 -2.44
C LYS A 108 -6.95 0.96 -2.16
N ASP A 109 -7.85 0.61 -3.06
CA ASP A 109 -9.30 0.86 -2.91
C ASP A 109 -9.90 0.14 -1.69
N ALA A 110 -9.38 -1.06 -1.38
CA ALA A 110 -9.79 -1.81 -0.20
C ALA A 110 -9.31 -1.14 1.10
N LEU A 111 -8.08 -0.60 1.10
CA LEU A 111 -7.57 0.20 2.21
C LEU A 111 -8.34 1.50 2.39
N GLN A 112 -8.70 2.16 1.29
CA GLN A 112 -9.54 3.36 1.33
C GLN A 112 -10.90 3.06 1.96
N SER A 113 -11.53 1.96 1.53
CA SER A 113 -12.82 1.54 2.10
C SER A 113 -12.72 1.20 3.60
N ARG A 114 -11.57 0.71 4.09
CA ARG A 114 -11.33 0.48 5.53
C ARG A 114 -11.11 1.77 6.31
N LEU A 115 -10.39 2.73 5.74
CA LEU A 115 -10.12 4.02 6.37
C LEU A 115 -11.39 4.86 6.57
N GLU A 116 -12.39 4.68 5.69
CA GLU A 116 -13.65 5.43 5.68
C GLU A 116 -14.75 4.84 6.60
N GLN A 117 -14.50 3.69 7.26
CA GLN A 117 -15.42 3.02 8.19
C GLN A 117 -15.31 3.55 9.63
#